data_AF-A0A8X6G4K5-F1
#
_entry.id   AF-A0A8X6G4K5-F1
#
_cell.length_a   1.000
_cell.length_b   1.000
_cell.length_c   1.000
_cell.angle_alpha   90.00
_cell.angle_beta   90.00
_cell.angle_gamma   90.00
#
_symmetry.space_group_name_H-M   'P 1'
#
loop_
_entity.id
_entity.type
_entity.pdbx_description
1 polymer ?
#
loop_
_entity_poly.entity_id
_entity_poly.type
_entity_poly.pdbx_seq_one_letter_code
_entity_poly.pdbx_strand_id
1 'polypeptide(L)'
;MKDDGNWTGIIGLVHRNEADIAIGHLTMSPQRSSVVDFLFYAVDENSFVTNLPDYVMKSLFYLLPFHAYIWISIIIAVVFMPFLFMILTSKNLSFYELFFQLFSILLGQQGFIASNELKFRILIGTWFIFSLIISSSYRSVLLSTMMVPQFAYDVRNIKELAAAILDGKYKATTSKGSVNGELLTRSVDESLQVIGEHIIEESWFSKDNTIGAPQHIEDFTAVLGPKFVFLWNMGTPVHDEKNFQRNSFVWNVGLAVRKDFCCKKTHGKIHN
;
A
#
# COMPACT_ATOMS: atom_id res chain seq x y z
N MET A 1 -8.61 -31.62 -5.24
CA MET A 1 -8.62 -33.09 -5.18
C MET A 1 -9.41 -33.45 -3.92
N LYS A 2 -10.32 -34.43 -3.96
CA LYS A 2 -10.85 -34.98 -2.70
C LYS A 2 -9.77 -35.88 -2.08
N ASP A 3 -9.81 -36.07 -0.77
CA ASP A 3 -8.85 -36.91 -0.04
C ASP A 3 -8.79 -38.36 -0.58
N ASP A 4 -9.87 -38.80 -1.24
CA ASP A 4 -10.01 -40.11 -1.89
C ASP A 4 -9.22 -40.26 -3.23
N GLY A 5 -8.45 -39.25 -3.63
CA GLY A 5 -7.72 -39.24 -4.89
C GLY A 5 -8.56 -38.89 -6.14
N ASN A 6 -9.87 -38.67 -5.96
CA ASN A 6 -10.77 -38.37 -7.06
C ASN A 6 -10.77 -36.87 -7.40
N TRP A 7 -10.65 -36.55 -8.69
CA TRP A 7 -10.65 -35.16 -9.20
C TRP A 7 -12.08 -34.66 -9.44
N THR A 8 -12.35 -33.46 -8.94
CA THR A 8 -13.66 -32.80 -9.06
C THR A 8 -13.58 -31.55 -9.95
N GLY A 9 -14.74 -30.98 -10.30
CA GLY A 9 -14.82 -29.81 -11.17
C GLY A 9 -14.38 -30.11 -12.61
N ILE A 10 -14.05 -29.06 -13.36
CA ILE A 10 -13.74 -29.16 -14.80
C ILE A 10 -12.51 -30.03 -15.12
N ILE A 11 -11.50 -30.06 -14.23
CA ILE A 11 -10.36 -30.97 -14.36
C ILE A 11 -10.81 -32.43 -14.20
N GLY A 12 -11.74 -32.71 -13.29
CA GLY A 12 -12.31 -34.03 -13.11
C GLY A 12 -13.08 -34.53 -14.33
N LEU A 13 -13.83 -33.65 -15.00
CA LEU A 13 -14.56 -33.97 -16.23
C LEU A 13 -13.60 -34.41 -17.35
N VAL A 14 -12.50 -33.67 -17.54
CA VAL A 14 -11.48 -34.01 -18.55
C VAL A 14 -10.73 -35.29 -18.18
N HIS A 15 -10.41 -35.47 -16.89
CA HIS A 15 -9.73 -36.67 -16.43
C HIS A 15 -10.57 -37.95 -16.61
N ARG A 16 -11.89 -37.88 -16.42
CA ARG A 16 -12.81 -39.01 -16.61
C ARG A 16 -13.26 -39.21 -18.06
N ASN A 17 -12.68 -38.49 -19.02
CA ASN A 17 -13.09 -38.49 -20.43
C ASN A 17 -14.56 -38.11 -20.66
N GLU A 18 -15.15 -37.33 -19.74
CA GLU A 18 -16.50 -36.76 -19.90
C GLU A 18 -16.46 -35.47 -20.73
N ALA A 19 -15.29 -34.84 -20.84
CA ALA A 19 -15.02 -33.68 -21.70
C ALA A 19 -13.65 -33.81 -22.36
N ASP A 20 -13.53 -33.40 -23.63
CA ASP A 20 -12.25 -33.47 -24.36
C ASP A 20 -11.31 -32.29 -24.07
N ILE A 21 -11.90 -31.11 -23.83
CA ILE A 21 -11.20 -29.84 -23.59
C ILE A 21 -11.93 -29.09 -22.48
N ALA A 22 -11.18 -28.56 -21.51
CA ALA A 22 -11.68 -27.57 -20.56
C ALA A 22 -11.08 -26.20 -20.89
N ILE A 23 -11.96 -25.28 -21.29
CA ILE A 23 -11.65 -23.88 -21.59
C ILE A 23 -12.07 -23.05 -20.37
N GLY A 24 -11.13 -22.30 -19.81
CA GLY A 24 -11.36 -21.42 -18.67
C GLY A 24 -10.06 -20.89 -18.10
N HIS A 25 -10.16 -20.05 -17.06
CA HIS A 25 -9.01 -19.53 -16.34
C HIS A 25 -8.40 -20.61 -15.43
N LEU A 26 -7.65 -21.53 -16.05
CA LEU A 26 -7.08 -22.70 -15.40
C LEU A 26 -5.58 -22.55 -15.17
N THR A 27 -5.22 -22.27 -13.92
CA THR A 27 -3.82 -22.23 -13.50
C THR A 27 -3.19 -23.61 -13.59
N MET A 28 -2.03 -23.66 -14.24
CA MET A 28 -1.20 -24.84 -14.41
C MET A 28 -0.48 -25.15 -13.09
N SER A 29 -0.65 -26.36 -12.58
CA SER A 29 0.05 -26.87 -11.39
C SER A 29 0.56 -28.28 -11.67
N PRO A 30 1.69 -28.69 -11.05
CA PRO A 30 2.25 -30.04 -11.25
C PRO A 30 1.23 -31.18 -11.03
N GLN A 31 0.34 -31.01 -10.06
CA GLN A 31 -0.70 -31.96 -9.69
C GLN A 31 -1.75 -32.08 -10.79
N ARG A 32 -2.24 -30.95 -11.31
CA ARG A 32 -3.21 -30.97 -12.42
C ARG A 32 -2.55 -31.50 -13.70
N SER A 33 -1.30 -31.12 -13.98
CA SER A 33 -0.53 -31.63 -15.12
C SER A 33 -0.26 -33.14 -15.05
N SER A 34 -0.35 -33.75 -13.87
CA SER A 34 -0.22 -35.21 -13.73
C SER A 34 -1.42 -35.97 -14.27
N VAL A 35 -2.61 -35.35 -14.37
CA VAL A 35 -3.86 -36.01 -14.79
C VAL A 35 -4.41 -35.52 -16.12
N VAL A 36 -4.12 -34.29 -16.51
CA VAL A 36 -4.50 -33.69 -17.79
C VAL A 36 -3.29 -33.00 -18.42
N ASP A 37 -3.29 -32.85 -19.74
CA ASP A 37 -2.25 -32.07 -20.42
C ASP A 37 -2.70 -30.62 -20.56
N PHE A 38 -1.76 -29.69 -20.38
CA PHE A 38 -2.04 -28.26 -20.53
C PHE A 38 -1.43 -27.70 -21.79
N LEU A 39 -2.21 -26.88 -22.50
CA LEU A 39 -1.74 -26.01 -23.56
C LEU A 39 -1.62 -24.60 -22.98
N PHE A 40 -0.38 -24.14 -22.78
CA PHE A 40 -0.09 -22.80 -22.31
C PHE A 40 -0.66 -21.75 -23.28
N TYR A 41 -1.30 -20.71 -22.75
CA TYR A 41 -1.76 -19.59 -23.57
C TYR A 41 -1.37 -18.21 -23.01
N ALA A 42 -1.21 -18.07 -21.69
CA ALA A 42 -0.84 -16.80 -21.07
C ALA A 42 -0.20 -16.99 -19.69
N VAL A 43 0.49 -15.95 -19.24
CA VAL A 43 0.87 -15.76 -17.85
C VAL A 43 -0.13 -14.81 -17.20
N ASP A 44 -0.67 -15.19 -16.05
CA ASP A 44 -1.61 -14.38 -15.28
C ASP A 44 -0.94 -13.76 -14.05
N GLU A 45 -1.14 -12.46 -13.88
CA GLU A 45 -0.71 -11.72 -12.71
C GLU A 45 -1.74 -11.89 -11.60
N ASN A 46 -1.29 -12.39 -10.45
CA ASN A 46 -2.07 -12.54 -9.24
C ASN A 46 -1.61 -11.49 -8.22
N SER A 47 -2.54 -11.01 -7.40
CA SER A 47 -2.29 -10.00 -6.38
C SER A 47 -3.20 -10.25 -5.18
N PHE A 48 -3.19 -9.34 -4.22
CA PHE A 48 -4.15 -9.32 -3.14
C PHE A 48 -4.92 -8.00 -3.11
N VAL A 49 -6.13 -8.04 -2.57
CA VAL A 49 -6.97 -6.87 -2.30
C VAL A 49 -7.41 -6.88 -0.85
N THR A 50 -7.43 -5.71 -0.21
CA THR A 50 -7.86 -5.48 1.16
C THR A 50 -9.04 -4.51 1.16
N ASN A 51 -9.76 -4.42 2.28
CA ASN A 51 -10.71 -3.32 2.47
C ASN A 51 -9.94 -1.99 2.52
N LEU A 52 -10.57 -0.91 2.06
CA LEU A 52 -9.96 0.41 2.13
C LEU A 52 -9.82 0.80 3.61
N PRO A 53 -8.61 1.15 4.07
CA PRO A 53 -8.39 1.49 5.47
C PRO A 53 -9.14 2.76 5.86
N ASP A 54 -9.57 2.82 7.12
CA ASP A 54 -10.21 4.02 7.66
C ASP A 54 -9.29 5.24 7.62
N TYR A 55 -9.91 6.40 7.40
CA TYR A 55 -9.25 7.68 7.49
C TYR A 55 -8.99 8.02 8.96
N VAL A 56 -7.72 8.21 9.31
CA VAL A 56 -7.35 8.47 10.71
C VAL A 56 -6.62 9.80 10.81
N MET A 57 -7.30 10.79 11.38
CA MET A 57 -6.67 12.04 11.79
C MET A 57 -5.91 11.82 13.09
N LYS A 58 -4.57 11.78 13.00
CA LYS A 58 -3.72 11.81 14.20
C LYS A 58 -3.86 13.18 14.88
N SER A 59 -4.04 13.20 16.19
CA SER A 59 -4.21 14.44 16.99
C SER A 59 -3.03 15.43 16.88
N LEU A 60 -1.84 14.93 16.52
CA LEU A 60 -0.61 15.72 16.34
C LEU A 60 -0.31 16.09 14.88
N PHE A 61 -1.30 16.01 14.00
CA PHE A 61 -1.13 16.27 12.56
C PHE A 61 -0.52 17.65 12.26
N TYR A 62 -0.78 18.66 13.10
CA TYR A 62 -0.21 20.01 12.96
C TYR A 62 1.32 20.07 13.14
N LEU A 63 1.94 19.12 13.84
CA LEU A 63 3.40 19.09 14.00
C LEU A 63 4.11 18.31 12.89
N LEU A 64 3.36 17.54 12.10
CA LEU A 64 3.85 16.73 10.99
C LEU A 64 4.55 17.51 9.86
N PRO A 65 4.19 18.78 9.53
CA PRO A 65 4.79 19.49 8.40
C PRO A 65 6.30 19.71 8.50
N PHE A 66 6.85 19.79 9.71
CA PHE A 66 8.27 20.02 9.93
C PHE A 66 8.91 18.91 10.75
N HIS A 67 10.12 18.52 10.36
CA HIS A 67 10.95 17.61 11.14
C HIS A 67 11.36 18.23 12.48
N ALA A 68 11.61 17.38 13.48
CA ALA A 68 12.04 17.80 14.82
C ALA A 68 13.22 18.77 14.82
N TYR A 69 14.19 18.59 13.91
CA TYR A 69 15.35 19.48 13.76
C TYR A 69 14.98 20.93 13.40
N ILE A 70 13.94 21.12 12.59
CA ILE A 70 13.45 22.46 12.20
C ILE A 70 12.75 23.11 13.40
N TRP A 71 11.91 22.35 14.12
CA TRP A 71 11.26 22.84 15.33
C TRP A 71 12.26 23.31 16.38
N ILE A 72 13.32 22.52 16.62
CA ILE A 72 14.40 22.90 17.54
C ILE A 72 15.10 24.18 17.05
N SER A 73 15.39 24.27 15.74
CA SER A 73 15.98 25.48 15.14
C SER A 73 15.12 26.73 15.32
N ILE A 74 13.79 26.60 15.16
CA ILE A 74 12.84 27.71 15.37
C ILE A 74 12.85 28.14 16.84
N ILE A 75 12.82 27.20 17.79
CA ILE A 75 12.87 27.50 19.23
C ILE A 75 14.15 28.25 19.57
N ILE A 76 15.31 27.77 19.07
CA ILE A 76 16.60 28.44 19.27
C ILE A 76 16.57 29.85 18.69
N ALA A 77 16.07 30.04 17.47
CA ALA A 77 15.99 31.36 16.82
C ALA A 77 15.08 32.34 17.60
N VAL A 78 13.92 31.86 18.08
CA VAL A 78 12.96 32.66 18.87
C VAL A 78 13.55 33.11 20.20
N VAL A 79 14.38 32.30 20.85
CA VAL A 79 15.06 32.68 22.09
C VAL A 79 16.26 33.59 21.79
N PHE A 80 17.06 33.27 20.78
CA PHE A 80 18.32 33.95 20.46
C PHE A 80 18.13 35.37 19.92
N MET A 81 17.09 35.62 19.11
CA MET A 81 16.88 36.92 18.50
C MET A 81 16.59 38.05 19.49
N PRO A 82 15.71 37.90 20.50
CA PRO A 82 15.56 38.88 21.59
C PRO A 82 16.88 39.21 22.30
N PHE A 83 17.75 38.22 22.53
CA PHE A 83 19.08 38.45 23.11
C PHE A 83 19.97 39.30 22.20
N LEU A 84 19.99 39.01 20.89
CA LEU A 84 20.71 39.84 19.92
C LEU A 84 20.20 41.28 19.91
N PHE A 85 18.88 41.48 19.97
CA PHE A 85 18.29 42.82 20.05
C PHE A 85 18.75 43.59 21.29
N MET A 86 18.83 42.92 22.45
CA MET A 86 19.26 43.54 23.71
C MET A 86 20.75 43.92 23.70
N ILE A 87 21.62 43.10 23.09
CA ILE A 87 23.06 43.36 23.02
C ILE A 87 23.38 44.48 22.02
N LEU A 88 22.73 44.47 20.85
CA LEU A 88 23.06 45.36 19.74
C LEU A 88 22.36 46.72 19.80
N THR A 89 21.27 46.83 20.56
CA THR A 89 20.47 48.05 20.68
C THR A 89 20.69 48.68 22.05
N SER A 90 21.07 49.96 22.09
CA SER A 90 21.29 50.71 23.34
C SER A 90 20.00 51.10 24.07
N LYS A 91 18.87 50.45 23.79
CA LYS A 91 17.57 50.74 24.40
C LYS A 91 17.34 49.80 25.59
N ASN A 92 16.93 50.36 26.73
CA ASN A 92 16.47 49.62 27.89
C ASN A 92 15.06 49.06 27.65
N LEU A 93 14.94 48.11 26.72
CA LEU A 93 13.71 47.34 26.52
C LEU A 93 13.77 46.08 27.37
N SER A 94 12.62 45.70 27.94
CA SER A 94 12.51 44.45 28.68
C SER A 94 12.65 43.26 27.73
N PHE A 95 13.33 42.19 28.17
CA PHE A 95 13.43 40.94 27.42
C PHE A 95 12.05 40.41 27.02
N TYR A 96 11.11 40.44 27.96
CA TYR A 96 9.77 39.88 27.77
C TYR A 96 8.99 40.63 26.69
N GLU A 97 9.11 41.96 26.64
CA GLU A 97 8.47 42.79 25.61
C GLU A 97 9.05 42.49 24.23
N LEU A 98 10.38 42.39 24.12
CA LEU A 98 11.06 42.02 22.88
C LEU A 98 10.68 40.61 22.42
N PHE A 99 10.66 39.65 23.35
CA PHE A 99 10.29 38.27 23.08
C PHE A 99 8.87 38.19 22.51
N PHE A 100 7.88 38.73 23.22
CA PHE A 100 6.48 38.64 22.79
C PHE A 100 6.26 39.36 21.46
N GLN A 101 6.93 40.48 21.22
CA GLN A 101 6.77 41.19 19.97
C GLN A 101 7.42 40.48 18.78
N LEU A 102 8.62 39.93 18.94
CA LEU A 102 9.27 39.13 17.90
C LEU A 102 8.45 37.85 17.62
N PHE A 103 7.88 37.26 18.67
CA PHE A 103 6.95 36.15 18.54
C PHE A 103 5.66 36.54 17.80
N SER A 104 5.10 37.73 18.05
CA SER A 104 3.95 38.26 17.28
C SER A 104 4.26 38.39 15.79
N ILE A 105 5.46 38.86 15.43
CA ILE A 105 5.89 38.94 14.02
C ILE A 105 5.98 37.54 13.40
N LEU A 106 6.47 36.55 14.15
CA LEU A 106 6.51 35.16 13.69
C LEU A 106 5.11 34.60 13.38
N LEU A 107 4.12 34.93 14.22
CA LEU A 107 2.71 34.59 14.02
C LEU A 107 2.04 35.37 12.88
N GLY A 108 2.76 36.31 12.24
CA GLY A 108 2.23 37.15 11.17
C GLY A 108 1.38 38.32 11.67
N GLN A 109 1.47 38.66 12.96
CA GLN A 109 0.87 39.87 13.53
C GLN A 109 1.84 41.06 13.41
N GLN A 110 1.29 42.26 13.33
CA GLN A 110 2.09 43.49 13.29
C GLN A 110 2.81 43.73 14.64
N GLY A 111 4.10 44.06 14.59
CA GLY A 111 4.86 44.53 15.75
C GLY A 111 4.77 46.04 15.92
N PHE A 112 4.79 46.53 17.16
CA PHE A 112 4.55 47.96 17.48
C PHE A 112 5.81 48.81 17.70
N ILE A 113 7.03 48.26 17.59
CA ILE A 113 8.27 49.03 17.84
C ILE A 113 8.83 49.57 16.53
N ALA A 114 8.81 50.90 16.42
CA ALA A 114 9.56 51.65 15.43
C ALA A 114 10.80 52.29 16.08
N SER A 115 11.95 52.13 15.45
CA SER A 115 13.17 52.90 15.76
C SER A 115 13.82 53.37 14.47
N ASN A 116 14.44 54.55 14.51
CA ASN A 116 15.16 55.12 13.37
C ASN A 116 16.61 54.64 13.23
N GLU A 117 17.08 53.79 14.14
CA GLU A 117 18.43 53.24 14.09
C GLU A 117 18.58 52.17 12.99
N LEU A 118 19.68 52.26 12.24
CA LEU A 118 19.97 51.34 11.13
C LEU A 118 20.17 49.89 11.62
N LYS A 119 20.85 49.70 12.75
CA LYS A 119 21.04 48.38 13.38
C LYS A 119 19.71 47.70 13.70
N PHE A 120 18.77 48.47 14.26
CA PHE A 120 17.43 48.00 14.59
C PHE A 120 16.64 47.58 13.34
N ARG A 121 16.72 48.38 12.26
CA ARG A 121 16.06 48.06 10.98
C ARG A 121 16.60 46.80 10.33
N ILE A 122 17.92 46.59 10.36
CA ILE A 122 18.54 45.36 9.84
C ILE A 122 18.04 44.15 10.62
N LEU A 123 18.09 44.20 11.95
CA LEU A 123 17.65 43.08 12.80
C LEU A 123 16.16 42.74 12.59
N ILE A 124 15.28 43.75 12.56
CA ILE A 124 13.86 43.53 12.26
C ILE A 124 13.68 42.99 10.84
N GLY A 125 14.39 43.53 9.85
CA GLY A 125 14.31 43.09 8.47
C GLY A 125 14.69 41.62 8.31
N THR A 126 15.80 41.21 8.93
CA THR A 126 16.23 39.80 8.93
C THR A 126 15.23 38.90 9.65
N TRP A 127 14.70 39.31 10.81
CA TRP A 127 13.68 38.55 11.53
C TRP A 127 12.38 38.43 10.74
N PHE A 128 11.99 39.49 10.04
CA PHE A 128 10.79 39.51 9.22
C PHE A 128 10.91 38.55 8.03
N ILE A 129 12.03 38.58 7.31
CA ILE A 129 12.30 37.65 6.20
C ILE A 129 12.29 36.20 6.70
N PHE A 130 12.96 35.92 7.82
CA PHE A 130 12.94 34.60 8.45
C PHE A 130 11.52 34.14 8.79
N SER A 131 10.74 35.00 9.45
CA SER A 131 9.36 34.73 9.84
C SER A 131 8.46 34.47 8.64
N LEU A 132 8.61 35.24 7.56
CA LEU A 132 7.88 35.04 6.31
C LEU A 132 8.20 33.69 5.67
N ILE A 133 9.48 33.32 5.59
CA ILE A 133 9.91 32.04 5.02
C ILE A 133 9.32 30.89 5.81
N ILE A 134 9.53 30.86 7.14
CA ILE A 134 9.04 29.77 7.99
C ILE A 134 7.51 29.66 7.94
N SER A 135 6.78 30.77 8.07
CA SER A 135 5.32 30.76 8.07
C SER A 135 4.73 30.37 6.71
N SER A 136 5.31 30.82 5.60
CA SER A 136 4.85 30.45 4.26
C SER A 136 5.15 28.97 3.95
N SER A 137 6.34 28.48 4.28
CA SER A 137 6.70 27.08 4.12
C SER A 137 5.82 26.16 4.97
N TYR A 138 5.57 26.51 6.25
CA TYR A 138 4.71 25.73 7.12
C TYR A 138 3.29 25.61 6.55
N ARG A 139 2.70 26.72 6.13
CA ARG A 139 1.36 26.75 5.52
C ARG A 139 1.30 25.92 4.24
N SER A 140 2.32 26.00 3.40
CA SER A 140 2.39 25.25 2.14
C SER A 140 2.48 23.74 2.38
N VAL A 141 3.35 23.30 3.30
CA VAL A 141 3.51 21.88 3.60
C VAL A 141 2.26 21.35 4.31
N LEU A 142 1.71 22.08 5.27
CA LEU A 142 0.46 21.69 5.95
C LEU A 142 -0.67 21.51 4.93
N LEU A 143 -0.87 22.47 4.03
CA LEU A 143 -1.88 22.40 2.98
C LEU A 143 -1.67 21.17 2.08
N SER A 144 -0.44 20.92 1.63
CA SER A 144 -0.09 19.74 0.83
C SER A 144 -0.41 18.44 1.56
N THR A 145 -0.06 18.35 2.85
CA THR A 145 -0.35 17.16 3.66
C THR A 145 -1.84 16.95 3.93
N MET A 146 -2.65 18.02 3.95
CA MET A 146 -4.11 17.92 4.11
C MET A 146 -4.83 17.53 2.83
N MET A 147 -4.24 17.83 1.66
CA MET A 147 -4.81 17.45 0.37
C MET A 147 -4.72 15.94 0.11
N VAL A 148 -3.76 15.26 0.72
CA VAL A 148 -3.59 13.81 0.59
C VAL A 148 -4.22 13.10 1.80
N PRO A 149 -5.20 12.21 1.61
CA PRO A 149 -5.78 11.46 2.72
C PRO A 149 -4.72 10.57 3.37
N GLN A 150 -4.69 10.55 4.71
CA GLN A 150 -3.79 9.70 5.48
C GLN A 150 -4.57 8.50 6.00
N PHE A 151 -4.14 7.31 5.61
CA PHE A 151 -4.73 6.04 6.02
C PHE A 151 -3.93 5.45 7.18
N ALA A 152 -4.61 4.91 8.22
CA ALA A 152 -3.93 4.49 9.45
C ALA A 152 -3.02 3.28 9.29
N TYR A 153 -3.39 2.35 8.42
CA TYR A 153 -2.67 1.09 8.25
C TYR A 153 -3.12 0.47 6.93
N ASP A 154 -2.27 0.48 5.92
CA ASP A 154 -2.51 -0.32 4.73
C ASP A 154 -1.33 -1.26 4.53
N VAL A 155 -1.65 -2.54 4.37
CA VAL A 155 -0.69 -3.54 3.97
C VAL A 155 -0.44 -3.31 2.49
N ARG A 156 0.69 -2.67 2.18
CA ARG A 156 0.93 -2.22 0.81
C ARG A 156 1.70 -3.22 0.00
N ASN A 157 2.31 -4.24 0.61
CA ASN A 157 3.08 -5.24 -0.12
C ASN A 157 2.98 -6.63 0.48
N ILE A 158 3.40 -7.64 -0.29
CA ILE A 158 3.33 -9.05 0.10
C ILE A 158 4.15 -9.32 1.37
N LYS A 159 5.28 -8.64 1.54
CA LYS A 159 6.15 -8.82 2.71
C LYS A 159 5.52 -8.27 3.99
N GLU A 160 4.90 -7.09 3.90
CA GLU A 160 4.10 -6.48 4.95
C GLU A 160 2.86 -7.33 5.25
N LEU A 161 2.27 -7.96 4.23
CA LEU A 161 1.15 -8.88 4.41
C LEU A 161 1.58 -10.12 5.19
N ALA A 162 2.68 -10.75 4.79
CA ALA A 162 3.24 -11.90 5.49
C ALA A 162 3.57 -11.54 6.95
N ALA A 163 4.23 -10.40 7.19
CA ALA A 163 4.52 -9.93 8.54
C ALA A 163 3.24 -9.65 9.36
N ALA A 164 2.21 -9.05 8.75
CA ALA A 164 0.94 -8.78 9.41
C ALA A 164 0.16 -10.05 9.76
N ILE A 165 0.29 -11.11 8.95
CA ILE A 165 -0.28 -12.43 9.23
C ILE A 165 0.45 -13.11 10.39
N LEU A 166 1.79 -13.06 10.40
CA LEU A 166 2.60 -13.59 11.50
C LEU A 166 2.31 -12.89 12.83
N ASP A 167 2.05 -11.58 12.79
CA ASP A 167 1.60 -10.81 13.95
C ASP A 167 0.15 -11.12 14.38
N GLY A 168 -0.58 -11.97 13.64
CA GLY A 168 -1.98 -12.30 13.88
C GLY A 168 -2.94 -11.14 13.63
N LYS A 169 -2.50 -10.08 12.93
CA LYS A 169 -3.28 -8.87 12.65
C LYS A 169 -4.13 -8.99 11.40
N TYR A 170 -3.70 -9.80 10.44
CA TYR A 170 -4.36 -9.96 9.14
C TYR A 170 -4.69 -11.42 8.87
N LYS A 171 -5.81 -11.61 8.16
CA LYS A 171 -6.21 -12.89 7.60
C LYS A 171 -6.01 -12.87 6.09
N ALA A 172 -5.36 -13.89 5.54
CA ALA A 172 -5.29 -14.08 4.09
C ALA A 172 -6.33 -15.12 3.65
N THR A 173 -7.07 -14.87 2.58
CA THR A 173 -8.04 -15.82 2.04
C THR A 173 -7.89 -15.99 0.54
N THR A 174 -8.19 -17.18 0.05
CA THR A 174 -8.25 -17.46 -1.40
C THR A 174 -9.51 -18.24 -1.76
N SER A 175 -9.87 -18.28 -3.04
CA SER A 175 -11.08 -18.98 -3.48
C SER A 175 -10.95 -20.49 -3.26
N LYS A 176 -12.04 -21.10 -2.75
CA LYS A 176 -12.08 -22.54 -2.50
C LYS A 176 -11.91 -23.32 -3.82
N GLY A 177 -10.99 -24.27 -3.84
CA GLY A 177 -10.64 -25.03 -5.06
C GLY A 177 -9.62 -24.36 -5.98
N SER A 178 -9.14 -23.17 -5.61
CA SER A 178 -7.96 -22.54 -6.21
C SER A 178 -6.70 -23.36 -5.93
N VAL A 179 -5.72 -23.26 -6.82
CA VAL A 179 -4.36 -23.79 -6.59
C VAL A 179 -3.47 -22.79 -5.85
N ASN A 180 -3.95 -21.57 -5.60
CA ASN A 180 -3.14 -20.50 -5.02
C ASN A 180 -2.52 -20.91 -3.68
N GLY A 181 -3.29 -21.47 -2.74
CA GLY A 181 -2.72 -21.94 -1.47
C GLY A 181 -1.55 -22.90 -1.64
N GLU A 182 -1.69 -23.89 -2.52
CA GLU A 182 -0.65 -24.91 -2.77
C GLU A 182 0.54 -24.39 -3.61
N LEU A 183 0.32 -23.44 -4.52
CA LEU A 183 1.41 -22.83 -5.28
C LEU A 183 2.19 -21.83 -4.43
N LEU A 184 1.51 -21.14 -3.51
CA LEU A 184 2.14 -20.22 -2.57
C LEU A 184 3.09 -20.96 -1.62
N THR A 185 2.70 -22.10 -1.05
CA THR A 185 3.60 -22.91 -0.19
C THR A 185 4.84 -23.44 -0.91
N ARG A 186 4.81 -23.53 -2.24
CA ARG A 186 5.94 -23.98 -3.06
C ARG A 186 6.74 -22.84 -3.68
N SER A 187 6.38 -21.60 -3.37
CA SER A 187 7.06 -20.43 -3.89
C SER A 187 8.46 -20.30 -3.30
N VAL A 188 9.38 -19.74 -4.08
CA VAL A 188 10.75 -19.47 -3.64
C VAL A 188 10.81 -18.28 -2.66
N ASP A 189 9.81 -17.39 -2.73
CA ASP A 189 9.71 -16.26 -1.81
C ASP A 189 9.12 -16.73 -0.47
N GLU A 190 9.91 -16.59 0.60
CA GLU A 190 9.54 -16.90 1.98
C GLU A 190 8.24 -16.20 2.41
N SER A 191 8.00 -14.96 1.95
CA SER A 191 6.77 -14.23 2.28
C SER A 191 5.54 -14.89 1.66
N LEU A 192 5.63 -15.36 0.42
CA LEU A 192 4.54 -16.09 -0.25
C LEU A 192 4.34 -17.46 0.37
N GLN A 193 5.43 -18.14 0.73
CA GLN A 193 5.38 -19.43 1.40
C GLN A 193 4.63 -19.34 2.73
N VAL A 194 4.99 -18.39 3.59
CA VAL A 194 4.34 -18.15 4.88
C VAL A 194 2.83 -17.89 4.70
N ILE A 195 2.46 -17.05 3.73
CA ILE A 195 1.05 -16.77 3.42
C ILE A 195 0.33 -18.06 3.00
N GLY A 196 0.94 -18.86 2.12
CA GLY A 196 0.38 -20.13 1.66
C GLY A 196 0.17 -21.14 2.78
N GLU A 197 1.16 -21.26 3.68
CA GLU A 197 1.13 -22.20 4.81
C GLU A 197 -0.02 -21.87 5.74
N HIS A 198 -0.15 -20.60 6.15
CA HIS A 198 -1.24 -20.15 7.01
C HIS A 198 -2.62 -20.32 6.37
N ILE A 199 -2.75 -20.08 5.06
CA ILE A 199 -4.01 -20.31 4.34
C ILE A 199 -4.44 -21.77 4.42
N ILE A 200 -3.49 -22.71 4.26
CA ILE A 200 -3.77 -24.15 4.28
C ILE A 200 -4.03 -24.63 5.71
N GLU A 201 -3.16 -24.27 6.66
CA GLU A 201 -3.25 -24.71 8.07
C GLU A 201 -4.55 -24.25 8.72
N GLU A 202 -4.90 -22.98 8.56
CA GLU A 202 -6.10 -22.38 9.15
C GLU A 202 -7.35 -22.55 8.27
N SER A 203 -7.22 -23.22 7.12
CA SER A 203 -8.31 -23.42 6.15
C SER A 203 -9.02 -22.12 5.76
N TRP A 204 -8.26 -21.05 5.53
CA TRP A 204 -8.76 -19.74 5.14
C TRP A 204 -9.16 -19.67 3.66
N PHE A 205 -10.24 -20.37 3.33
CA PHE A 205 -10.85 -20.34 2.02
C PHE A 205 -12.14 -19.51 2.03
N SER A 206 -12.37 -18.76 0.97
CA SER A 206 -13.62 -18.04 0.77
C SER A 206 -14.81 -19.01 0.82
N LYS A 207 -15.84 -18.66 1.59
CA LYS A 207 -17.08 -19.44 1.70
C LYS A 207 -17.98 -19.24 0.48
N ASP A 208 -17.82 -18.12 -0.20
CA ASP A 208 -18.55 -17.82 -1.42
C ASP A 208 -17.94 -18.60 -2.58
N ASN A 209 -18.75 -19.42 -3.25
CA ASN A 209 -18.36 -20.15 -4.46
C ASN A 209 -18.13 -19.23 -5.67
N THR A 210 -17.98 -17.92 -5.46
CA THR A 210 -17.73 -16.94 -6.50
C THR A 210 -16.25 -16.97 -6.91
N ILE A 211 -16.04 -16.92 -8.22
CA ILE A 211 -14.70 -16.80 -8.81
C ILE A 211 -14.35 -15.31 -8.75
N GLY A 212 -13.87 -14.83 -7.60
CA GLY A 212 -13.44 -13.44 -7.42
C GLY A 212 -13.42 -12.99 -5.96
N ALA A 213 -12.98 -11.74 -5.73
CA ALA A 213 -13.15 -11.11 -4.44
C ALA A 213 -14.64 -10.87 -4.15
N PRO A 214 -15.12 -11.12 -2.92
CA PRO A 214 -16.47 -10.77 -2.51
C PRO A 214 -16.69 -9.26 -2.63
N GLN A 215 -17.95 -8.83 -2.83
CA GLN A 215 -18.30 -7.41 -2.91
C GLN A 215 -17.97 -6.66 -1.62
N HIS A 216 -18.01 -7.35 -0.48
CA HIS A 216 -17.57 -6.83 0.81
C HIS A 216 -16.43 -7.70 1.33
N ILE A 217 -15.27 -7.10 1.56
CA ILE A 217 -14.14 -7.72 2.23
C ILE A 217 -14.23 -7.33 3.71
N GLU A 218 -14.13 -8.29 4.62
CA GLU A 218 -14.07 -8.03 6.06
C GLU A 218 -12.81 -7.22 6.40
N ASP A 219 -12.89 -6.38 7.44
CA ASP A 219 -11.73 -5.63 7.90
C ASP A 219 -10.59 -6.58 8.28
N PHE A 220 -9.35 -6.13 8.01
CA PHE A 220 -8.13 -6.92 8.24
C PHE A 220 -8.07 -8.26 7.48
N THR A 221 -8.86 -8.39 6.41
CA THR A 221 -8.80 -9.54 5.51
C THR A 221 -8.21 -9.15 4.16
N ALA A 222 -7.26 -9.94 3.67
CA ALA A 222 -6.66 -9.83 2.35
C ALA A 222 -7.13 -11.00 1.47
N VAL A 223 -7.70 -10.70 0.32
CA VAL A 223 -8.18 -11.71 -0.65
C VAL A 223 -7.16 -11.85 -1.77
N LEU A 224 -6.62 -13.06 -1.97
CA LEU A 224 -5.62 -13.37 -3.00
C LEU A 224 -6.26 -13.99 -4.24
N GLY A 225 -5.90 -13.49 -5.42
CA GLY A 225 -6.40 -13.98 -6.69
C GLY A 225 -5.88 -13.25 -7.93
N PRO A 226 -6.40 -13.63 -9.11
CA PRO A 226 -6.03 -13.02 -10.38
C PRO A 226 -6.36 -11.52 -10.41
N LYS A 227 -5.38 -10.71 -10.78
CA LYS A 227 -5.51 -9.25 -10.93
C LYS A 227 -6.62 -8.90 -11.91
N PHE A 228 -6.69 -9.63 -13.03
CA PHE A 228 -7.72 -9.41 -14.03
C PHE A 228 -9.14 -9.53 -13.44
N VAL A 229 -9.38 -10.51 -12.56
CA VAL A 229 -10.69 -10.71 -11.92
C VAL A 229 -11.01 -9.57 -10.95
N PHE A 230 -10.02 -9.07 -10.21
CA PHE A 230 -10.22 -7.91 -9.34
C PHE A 230 -10.53 -6.64 -10.13
N LEU A 231 -9.79 -6.38 -11.22
CA LEU A 231 -10.05 -5.24 -12.10
C LEU A 231 -11.43 -5.33 -12.76
N TRP A 232 -11.86 -6.53 -13.14
CA TRP A 232 -13.18 -6.74 -13.71
C TRP A 232 -14.31 -6.48 -12.71
N ASN A 233 -14.15 -6.93 -11.45
CA ASN A 233 -15.19 -6.82 -10.43
C ASN A 233 -15.23 -5.45 -9.74
N MET A 234 -14.07 -4.81 -9.51
CA MET A 234 -13.94 -3.59 -8.71
C MET A 234 -13.59 -2.34 -9.55
N GLY A 235 -13.28 -2.52 -10.83
CA GLY A 235 -12.75 -1.46 -11.69
C GLY A 235 -11.25 -1.23 -11.49
N THR A 236 -10.69 -0.26 -12.22
CA THR A 236 -9.29 0.13 -12.05
C THR A 236 -9.12 0.90 -10.75
N PRO A 237 -8.11 0.56 -9.91
CA PRO A 237 -7.88 1.30 -8.68
C PRO A 237 -7.49 2.75 -8.99
N VAL A 238 -8.27 3.71 -8.50
CA VAL A 238 -8.13 5.16 -8.77
C VAL A 238 -6.82 5.72 -8.22
N HIS A 239 -6.14 5.03 -7.29
CA HIS A 239 -4.99 5.58 -6.56
C HIS A 239 -3.66 4.84 -6.74
N ASP A 240 -3.60 3.67 -7.40
CA ASP A 240 -2.34 2.92 -7.36
C ASP A 240 -2.10 1.82 -8.40
N GLU A 241 -2.08 2.17 -9.70
CA GLU A 241 -1.63 1.21 -10.72
C GLU A 241 -0.16 0.77 -10.51
N LYS A 242 0.69 1.62 -9.93
CA LYS A 242 2.13 1.36 -9.74
C LYS A 242 2.42 0.42 -8.57
N ASN A 243 1.71 0.53 -7.43
CA ASN A 243 1.91 -0.41 -6.34
C ASN A 243 1.30 -1.79 -6.66
N PHE A 244 0.24 -1.87 -7.46
CA PHE A 244 -0.32 -3.16 -7.87
C PHE A 244 0.66 -4.01 -8.71
N GLN A 245 1.59 -3.39 -9.44
CA GLN A 245 2.63 -4.09 -10.21
C GLN A 245 3.82 -4.57 -9.36
N ARG A 246 4.10 -3.97 -8.20
CA ARG A 246 5.21 -4.39 -7.32
C ARG A 246 4.86 -5.56 -6.41
N ASN A 247 3.57 -5.85 -6.28
CA ASN A 247 3.04 -6.81 -5.32
C ASN A 247 2.29 -7.96 -5.98
N SER A 248 2.55 -8.17 -7.27
CA SER A 248 1.97 -9.28 -8.01
C SER A 248 2.94 -10.46 -8.08
N PHE A 249 2.37 -11.65 -8.10
CA PHE A 249 3.05 -12.90 -8.40
C PHE A 249 2.38 -13.52 -9.63
N VAL A 250 3.12 -14.31 -10.41
CA VAL A 250 2.66 -14.76 -11.73
C VAL A 250 2.47 -16.26 -11.78
N TRP A 251 1.38 -16.69 -12.42
CA TRP A 251 1.13 -18.10 -12.70
C TRP A 251 0.91 -18.36 -14.18
N ASN A 252 1.33 -19.53 -14.64
CA ASN A 252 1.03 -19.98 -15.98
C ASN A 252 -0.41 -20.45 -16.07
N VAL A 253 -1.13 -19.98 -17.07
CA VAL A 253 -2.51 -20.37 -17.36
C VAL A 253 -2.56 -21.09 -18.70
N GLY A 254 -3.36 -22.14 -18.73
CA GLY A 254 -3.45 -23.02 -19.89
C GLY A 254 -4.83 -23.60 -20.06
N LEU A 255 -5.13 -24.01 -21.29
CA LEU A 255 -6.29 -24.85 -21.58
C LEU A 255 -5.95 -26.28 -21.15
N ALA A 256 -6.87 -26.97 -20.48
CA ALA A 256 -6.68 -28.37 -20.12
C ALA A 256 -7.30 -29.28 -21.19
N VAL A 257 -6.54 -30.29 -21.61
CA VAL A 257 -6.97 -31.30 -22.58
C VAL A 257 -6.69 -32.70 -22.06
N ARG A 258 -7.45 -33.68 -22.54
CA ARG A 258 -7.21 -35.09 -22.23
C ARG A 258 -5.83 -35.56 -22.69
N LYS A 259 -5.24 -36.54 -21.99
CA LYS A 259 -3.88 -37.04 -22.26
C LYS A 259 -3.71 -37.74 -23.61
N ASP A 260 -4.78 -38.19 -24.22
CA ASP A 260 -4.84 -38.85 -25.52
C ASP A 260 -5.37 -37.92 -26.63
N PHE A 261 -5.48 -36.61 -26.37
CA PHE A 261 -6.02 -35.64 -27.33
C PHE A 261 -5.20 -35.61 -28.64
N CYS A 262 -5.86 -35.83 -29.77
CA CYS A 262 -5.22 -36.08 -31.07
C CYS A 262 -4.54 -34.85 -31.71
N CYS A 263 -4.91 -33.62 -31.31
CA CYS A 263 -4.52 -32.39 -32.01
C CYS A 263 -3.60 -31.43 -31.22
N LYS A 264 -2.93 -31.89 -30.15
CA LYS A 264 -2.14 -31.01 -29.25
C LYS A 264 -1.08 -30.17 -29.97
N LYS A 265 -0.36 -30.78 -30.93
CA LYS A 265 0.74 -30.12 -31.67
C LYS A 265 0.24 -29.01 -32.62
N THR A 266 -0.99 -29.10 -33.10
CA THR A 266 -1.57 -28.11 -34.01
C THR A 266 -2.02 -26.88 -33.24
N HIS A 267 -2.64 -27.06 -32.08
CA HIS A 267 -3.10 -25.95 -31.23
C HIS A 267 -1.97 -25.28 -30.44
N GLY A 268 -0.94 -26.01 -30.02
CA GLY A 268 0.24 -25.42 -29.36
C GLY A 268 1.08 -24.50 -30.26
N LYS A 269 0.92 -24.56 -31.59
CA LYS A 269 1.62 -23.69 -32.55
C LYS A 269 0.92 -22.35 -32.81
N ILE A 270 -0.33 -22.18 -32.37
CA ILE A 270 -1.11 -20.95 -32.64
C ILE A 270 -0.61 -19.77 -31.77
N HIS A 271 0.21 -20.05 -30.75
CA HIS A 271 0.65 -19.06 -29.75
C HIS A 271 2.18 -18.83 -29.72
N ASN A 272 2.93 -19.31 -30.71
CA ASN A 272 4.35 -18.99 -30.91
C ASN A 272 4.56 -18.03 -32.08
#